data_AF-A0A1H5WFN1-F1
#
_entry.id   AF-A0A1H5WFN1-F1
#
_cell.length_a   1.000
_cell.length_b   1.000
_cell.length_c   1.000
_cell.angle_alpha   90.00
_cell.angle_beta   90.00
_cell.angle_gamma   90.00
#
_symmetry.space_group_name_H-M   'P 1'
#
loop_
_entity.id
_entity.type
_entity.pdbx_description
1 polymer ?
#
loop_
_entity_poly.entity_id
_entity_poly.type
_entity_poly.pdbx_seq_one_letter_code
_entity_poly.pdbx_strand_id
1 'polypeptide(L)'
;MNEALYDAVFCYGENRIDPFEYTNVDFHRIISDMRLVGYEISALNIVHQIMLEQLDNLLKIKSNIIEATMDMENKDDYCKEKYGLSFKDIDALDPQHDIEWDIKSGKVIFFLSHDAQYKEEAYFILFKKAFDVFTEKTGFSYMSH
;
A
#
# COMPACT_ATOMS: atom_id res chain seq x y z
N MET A 1 -10.34 23.12 8.26
CA MET A 1 -11.28 22.22 7.56
C MET A 1 -12.69 22.56 8.05
N ASN A 2 -13.72 22.56 7.21
CA ASN A 2 -15.09 22.78 7.67
C ASN A 2 -15.70 21.46 8.19
N GLU A 3 -16.75 21.54 8.99
CA GLU A 3 -17.38 20.39 9.66
C GLU A 3 -17.88 19.33 8.66
N ALA A 4 -18.47 19.75 7.53
CA ALA A 4 -18.91 18.84 6.48
C ALA A 4 -17.76 18.03 5.84
N LEU A 5 -16.59 18.65 5.63
CA LEU A 5 -15.41 17.95 5.11
C LEU A 5 -14.78 17.06 6.19
N TYR A 6 -14.83 17.48 7.46
CA TYR A 6 -14.39 16.64 8.57
C TYR A 6 -15.25 15.37 8.66
N ASP A 7 -16.56 15.50 8.60
CA ASP A 7 -17.49 14.37 8.66
C ASP A 7 -17.35 13.44 7.44
N ALA A 8 -17.16 13.98 6.24
CA ALA A 8 -16.97 13.15 5.04
C ALA A 8 -15.68 12.31 5.07
N VAL A 9 -14.66 12.76 5.78
CA VAL A 9 -13.32 12.14 5.81
C VAL A 9 -13.09 11.31 7.06
N PHE A 10 -13.45 11.85 8.23
CA PHE A 10 -13.06 11.34 9.54
C PHE A 10 -14.26 10.74 10.32
N CYS A 11 -15.43 10.54 9.67
CA CYS A 11 -16.56 9.81 10.25
C CYS A 11 -17.03 8.69 9.32
N TYR A 12 -16.55 7.46 9.53
CA TYR A 12 -16.92 6.29 8.74
C TYR A 12 -17.88 5.34 9.48
N GLY A 13 -18.89 4.82 8.76
CA GLY A 13 -19.87 3.86 9.25
C GLY A 13 -20.93 4.43 10.21
N GLU A 14 -21.88 3.58 10.63
CA GLU A 14 -23.00 3.98 11.51
C GLU A 14 -22.54 4.53 12.87
N ASN A 15 -21.38 4.08 13.35
CA ASN A 15 -20.79 4.49 14.62
C ASN A 15 -19.87 5.73 14.50
N ARG A 16 -19.73 6.33 13.30
CA ARG A 16 -18.89 7.52 13.05
C ARG A 16 -17.47 7.39 13.62
N ILE A 17 -16.79 6.29 13.30
CA ILE A 17 -15.42 6.05 13.75
C ILE A 17 -14.46 6.73 12.78
N ASP A 18 -13.42 7.38 13.30
CA ASP A 18 -12.34 7.94 12.50
C ASP A 18 -11.35 6.83 12.10
N PRO A 19 -11.29 6.43 10.80
CA PRO A 19 -10.35 5.41 10.36
C PRO A 19 -8.90 5.91 10.30
N PHE A 20 -8.68 7.20 10.53
CA PHE A 20 -7.40 7.89 10.39
C PHE A 20 -6.83 8.42 11.71
N GLU A 21 -7.38 8.01 12.86
CA GLU A 21 -6.97 8.51 14.20
C GLU A 21 -5.45 8.46 14.42
N TYR A 22 -4.78 7.44 13.87
CA TYR A 22 -3.33 7.23 13.99
C TYR A 22 -2.56 7.51 12.68
N THR A 23 -3.20 8.11 11.68
CA THR A 23 -2.59 8.34 10.37
C THR A 23 -1.82 9.66 10.34
N ASN A 24 -0.51 9.57 10.18
CA ASN A 24 0.39 10.70 10.00
C ASN A 24 0.74 10.92 8.52
N VAL A 25 -0.23 11.44 7.77
CA VAL A 25 -0.07 11.84 6.36
C VAL A 25 -0.50 13.29 6.14
N ASP A 26 -0.06 13.88 5.03
CA ASP A 26 -0.50 15.22 4.63
C ASP A 26 -1.89 15.15 3.98
N PHE A 27 -2.93 15.10 4.82
CA PHE A 27 -4.32 15.12 4.38
C PHE A 27 -4.66 16.37 3.57
N HIS A 28 -4.00 17.51 3.84
CA HIS A 28 -4.26 18.74 3.10
C HIS A 28 -3.83 18.59 1.64
N ARG A 29 -2.62 18.07 1.42
CA ARG A 29 -2.13 17.72 0.08
C ARG A 29 -3.05 16.71 -0.60
N ILE A 30 -3.35 15.59 0.06
CA ILE A 30 -4.21 14.52 -0.51
C ILE A 30 -5.57 15.08 -0.93
N ILE A 31 -6.25 15.81 -0.05
CA ILE A 31 -7.57 16.40 -0.35
C ILE A 31 -7.47 17.44 -1.47
N SER A 32 -6.39 18.22 -1.52
CA SER A 32 -6.15 19.18 -2.60
C SER A 32 -5.98 18.49 -3.95
N ASP A 33 -5.14 17.45 -4.01
CA ASP A 33 -4.88 16.66 -5.22
C ASP A 33 -6.19 16.02 -5.72
N MET A 34 -6.96 15.41 -4.82
CA MET A 34 -8.27 14.81 -5.16
C MET A 34 -9.25 15.83 -5.72
N ARG A 35 -9.32 17.04 -5.14
CA ARG A 35 -10.19 18.13 -5.64
C ARG A 35 -9.80 18.59 -7.03
N LEU A 36 -8.50 18.68 -7.32
CA LEU A 36 -8.00 19.09 -8.64
C LEU A 36 -8.39 18.10 -9.74
N VAL A 37 -8.43 16.80 -9.42
CA VAL A 37 -8.81 15.74 -10.35
C VAL A 37 -10.33 15.51 -10.38
N GLY A 38 -11.08 16.15 -9.46
CA GLY A 38 -12.54 16.06 -9.40
C GLY A 38 -13.06 14.80 -8.69
N TYR A 39 -12.24 14.15 -7.87
CA TYR A 39 -12.68 13.03 -7.03
C TYR A 39 -13.59 13.50 -5.89
N GLU A 40 -14.60 12.70 -5.59
CA GLU A 40 -15.41 12.86 -4.37
C GLU A 40 -14.51 12.68 -3.14
N ILE A 41 -14.62 13.60 -2.18
CA ILE A 41 -13.87 13.49 -0.93
C ILE A 41 -14.67 12.64 0.05
N SER A 42 -14.20 11.42 0.29
CA SER A 42 -14.75 10.48 1.25
C SER A 42 -13.61 9.70 1.93
N ALA A 43 -13.89 9.11 3.10
CA ALA A 43 -12.92 8.23 3.77
C ALA A 43 -12.39 7.12 2.84
N LEU A 44 -13.27 6.48 2.05
CA LEU A 44 -12.89 5.45 1.10
C LEU A 44 -11.92 5.96 0.03
N ASN A 45 -12.21 7.11 -0.58
CA ASN A 45 -11.35 7.66 -1.63
C ASN A 45 -10.01 8.17 -1.07
N ILE A 46 -9.97 8.58 0.20
CA ILE A 46 -8.72 8.94 0.87
C ILE A 46 -7.87 7.70 1.15
N VAL A 47 -8.48 6.61 1.65
CA VAL A 47 -7.76 5.33 1.79
C VAL A 47 -7.24 4.88 0.42
N HIS A 48 -8.07 4.94 -0.62
CA HIS A 48 -7.67 4.60 -1.97
C HIS A 48 -6.44 5.38 -2.41
N GLN A 49 -6.43 6.70 -2.22
CA GLN A 49 -5.31 7.56 -2.59
C GLN A 49 -4.04 7.22 -1.79
N ILE A 50 -4.15 7.00 -0.48
CA ILE A 50 -3.02 6.59 0.37
C ILE A 50 -2.46 5.24 -0.09
N MET A 51 -3.33 4.29 -0.43
CA MET A 51 -2.94 2.97 -0.93
C MET A 51 -2.27 3.08 -2.29
N LEU A 52 -2.79 3.87 -3.24
CA LEU A 52 -2.14 4.10 -4.53
C LEU A 52 -0.70 4.60 -4.38
N GLU A 53 -0.47 5.59 -3.50
CA GLU A 53 0.87 6.10 -3.22
C GLU A 53 1.81 5.01 -2.67
N GLN A 54 1.28 4.10 -1.84
CA GLN A 54 2.06 2.96 -1.34
C GLN A 54 2.35 1.95 -2.44
N LEU A 55 1.37 1.61 -3.30
CA LEU A 55 1.56 0.68 -4.41
C LEU A 55 2.61 1.20 -5.40
N ASP A 56 2.59 2.50 -5.70
CA ASP A 56 3.61 3.16 -6.51
C ASP A 56 5.00 3.06 -5.88
N ASN A 57 5.10 3.19 -4.56
CA ASN A 57 6.37 3.04 -3.84
C ASN A 57 6.92 1.60 -3.96
N LEU A 58 6.06 0.59 -3.80
CA LEU A 58 6.44 -0.81 -3.96
C LEU A 58 6.90 -1.13 -5.38
N LEU A 59 6.16 -0.63 -6.38
CA LEU A 59 6.54 -0.76 -7.78
C LEU A 59 7.88 -0.11 -8.08
N LYS A 60 8.15 1.09 -7.55
CA LYS A 60 9.47 1.74 -7.71
C LYS A 60 10.60 0.90 -7.13
N ILE A 61 10.40 0.31 -5.94
CA ILE A 61 11.38 -0.59 -5.32
C ILE A 61 11.64 -1.79 -6.25
N LYS A 62 10.57 -2.45 -6.73
CA LYS A 62 10.67 -3.57 -7.67
C LYS A 62 11.41 -3.16 -8.95
N SER A 63 10.96 -2.11 -9.63
CA SER A 63 11.52 -1.67 -10.91
C SER A 63 13.01 -1.34 -10.80
N ASN A 64 13.42 -0.66 -9.73
CA ASN A 64 14.85 -0.38 -9.50
C ASN A 64 15.70 -1.66 -9.39
N ILE A 65 15.15 -2.72 -8.81
CA ILE A 65 15.84 -4.02 -8.72
C ILE A 65 15.89 -4.70 -10.08
N ILE A 66 14.77 -4.71 -10.81
CA ILE A 66 14.68 -5.32 -12.14
C ILE A 66 15.63 -4.63 -13.11
N GLU A 67 15.60 -3.30 -13.19
CA GLU A 67 16.49 -2.52 -14.06
C GLU A 67 17.97 -2.75 -13.73
N ALA A 68 18.32 -2.87 -12.44
CA ALA A 68 19.69 -3.11 -12.02
C ALA A 68 20.19 -4.54 -12.31
N THR A 69 19.31 -5.49 -12.63
CA THR A 69 19.65 -6.93 -12.68
C THR A 69 19.28 -7.61 -14.00
N MET A 70 18.43 -7.01 -14.83
CA MET A 70 17.85 -7.65 -16.01
C MET A 70 18.87 -8.17 -17.03
N ASP A 71 19.99 -7.45 -17.18
CA ASP A 71 21.06 -7.74 -18.14
C ASP A 71 22.21 -8.61 -17.56
N MET A 72 22.09 -9.05 -16.30
CA MET A 72 23.08 -9.94 -15.69
C MET A 72 22.88 -11.39 -16.14
N GLU A 73 23.95 -12.08 -16.55
CA GLU A 73 23.89 -13.50 -16.95
C GLU A 73 23.48 -14.41 -15.77
N ASN A 74 23.86 -14.07 -14.55
CA ASN A 74 23.58 -14.82 -13.31
C ASN A 74 22.53 -14.13 -12.41
N LYS A 75 21.57 -13.39 -13.00
CA LYS A 75 20.60 -12.57 -12.26
C LYS A 75 19.81 -13.30 -11.17
N ASP A 76 19.42 -14.56 -11.40
CA ASP A 76 18.68 -15.35 -10.41
C ASP A 76 19.51 -15.61 -9.15
N ASP A 77 20.79 -15.96 -9.30
CA ASP A 77 21.68 -16.24 -8.17
C ASP A 77 22.05 -14.94 -7.45
N TYR A 78 22.33 -13.86 -8.19
CA TYR A 78 22.56 -12.54 -7.62
C TYR A 78 21.39 -12.07 -6.77
N CYS A 79 20.16 -12.19 -7.28
CA CYS A 79 18.97 -11.78 -6.55
C CYS A 79 18.74 -12.63 -5.30
N LYS A 80 18.99 -13.94 -5.35
CA LYS A 80 18.88 -14.82 -4.18
C LYS A 80 19.87 -14.42 -3.09
N GLU A 81 21.12 -14.16 -3.47
CA GLU A 81 22.16 -13.76 -2.51
C GLU A 81 21.88 -12.39 -1.89
N LYS A 82 21.40 -11.43 -2.69
CA LYS A 82 21.23 -10.04 -2.25
C LYS A 82 19.89 -9.74 -1.59
N TYR A 83 18.82 -10.33 -2.11
CA TYR A 83 17.43 -10.04 -1.73
C TYR A 83 16.70 -11.24 -1.13
N GLY A 84 17.30 -12.44 -1.15
CA GLY A 84 16.66 -13.66 -0.63
C GLY A 84 15.61 -14.27 -1.57
N LEU A 85 15.43 -13.73 -2.79
CA LEU A 85 14.45 -14.17 -3.79
C LEU A 85 15.09 -14.32 -5.17
N SER A 86 14.59 -15.23 -6.00
CA SER A 86 15.05 -15.28 -7.39
C SER A 86 14.59 -14.05 -8.17
N PHE A 87 15.25 -13.75 -9.30
CA PHE A 87 14.81 -12.65 -10.17
C PHE A 87 13.37 -12.90 -10.65
N LYS A 88 13.04 -14.16 -10.95
CA LYS A 88 11.68 -14.56 -11.35
C LYS A 88 10.65 -14.30 -10.26
N ASP A 89 10.96 -14.60 -9.01
CA ASP A 89 10.03 -14.38 -7.90
C ASP A 89 9.78 -12.88 -7.70
N ILE A 90 10.84 -12.06 -7.77
CA ILE A 90 10.74 -10.59 -7.70
C ILE A 90 9.91 -10.05 -8.86
N ASP A 91 10.16 -10.52 -10.08
CA ASP A 91 9.43 -10.10 -11.28
C ASP A 91 7.95 -10.50 -11.24
N ALA A 92 7.62 -11.61 -10.58
CA ALA A 92 6.24 -12.10 -10.41
C ALA A 92 5.41 -11.33 -9.38
N LEU A 93 6.02 -10.48 -8.54
CA LEU A 93 5.28 -9.64 -7.60
C LEU A 93 4.60 -8.49 -8.35
N ASP A 94 3.29 -8.37 -8.23
CA ASP A 94 2.52 -7.31 -8.85
C ASP A 94 1.67 -6.58 -7.81
N PRO A 95 2.25 -5.61 -7.07
CA PRO A 95 1.57 -4.95 -5.97
C PRO A 95 0.21 -4.34 -6.35
N GLN A 96 0.02 -3.91 -7.60
CA GLN A 96 -1.22 -3.30 -8.06
C GLN A 96 -2.40 -4.28 -8.10
N HIS A 97 -2.13 -5.56 -8.37
CA HIS A 97 -3.16 -6.60 -8.49
C HIS A 97 -3.13 -7.59 -7.34
N ASP A 98 -2.00 -7.70 -6.65
CA ASP A 98 -1.81 -8.62 -5.54
C ASP A 98 -2.31 -8.02 -4.21
N ILE A 99 -2.37 -6.69 -4.04
CA ILE A 99 -2.74 -6.06 -2.75
C ILE A 99 -4.14 -5.45 -2.83
N GLU A 100 -4.98 -5.83 -1.88
CA GLU A 100 -6.31 -5.30 -1.66
C GLU A 100 -6.39 -4.61 -0.29
N TRP A 101 -7.44 -3.83 -0.07
CA TRP A 101 -7.69 -3.13 1.19
C TRP A 101 -9.18 -2.98 1.48
N ASP A 102 -9.51 -2.79 2.75
CA ASP A 102 -10.88 -2.58 3.23
C ASP A 102 -10.90 -1.73 4.50
N ILE A 103 -12.04 -1.12 4.83
CA ILE A 103 -12.27 -0.44 6.11
C ILE A 103 -13.18 -1.31 6.97
N LYS A 104 -12.60 -2.06 7.90
CA LYS A 104 -13.34 -2.95 8.82
C LYS A 104 -13.35 -2.39 10.24
N SER A 105 -14.54 -2.25 10.81
CA SER A 105 -14.74 -1.75 12.18
C SER A 105 -14.05 -0.40 12.44
N GLY A 106 -14.04 0.48 11.43
CA GLY A 106 -13.37 1.78 11.50
C GLY A 106 -11.84 1.70 11.49
N LYS A 107 -11.25 0.58 11.03
CA LYS A 107 -9.81 0.45 10.80
C LYS A 107 -9.55 0.08 9.36
N VAL A 108 -8.52 0.69 8.78
CA VAL A 108 -8.07 0.33 7.44
C VAL A 108 -7.16 -0.90 7.54
N ILE A 109 -7.52 -1.92 6.78
CA ILE A 109 -6.73 -3.14 6.63
C ILE A 109 -6.29 -3.28 5.17
N PHE A 110 -5.14 -3.91 4.96
CA PHE A 110 -4.70 -4.32 3.63
C PHE A 110 -4.20 -5.76 3.70
N PHE A 111 -4.34 -6.49 2.60
CA PHE A 111 -4.11 -7.92 2.54
C PHE A 111 -3.77 -8.32 1.10
N LEU A 112 -3.19 -9.51 0.93
CA LEU A 112 -3.01 -10.06 -0.40
C LEU A 112 -4.31 -10.65 -0.93
N SER A 113 -4.62 -10.36 -2.19
CA SER A 113 -5.74 -10.95 -2.91
C SER A 113 -5.64 -12.48 -2.87
N HIS A 114 -6.78 -13.16 -3.00
CA HIS A 114 -6.84 -14.62 -2.85
C HIS A 114 -5.83 -15.34 -3.75
N ASP A 115 -5.69 -14.87 -4.99
CA ASP A 115 -4.77 -15.44 -5.98
C ASP A 115 -3.31 -15.09 -5.72
N ALA A 116 -3.01 -14.13 -4.84
CA ALA A 116 -1.66 -13.70 -4.50
C ALA A 116 -1.17 -14.22 -3.14
N GLN A 117 -2.01 -14.91 -2.36
CA GLN A 117 -1.67 -15.40 -1.01
C GLN A 117 -0.40 -16.27 -1.00
N TYR A 118 -0.17 -17.09 -2.02
CA TYR A 118 1.03 -17.92 -2.11
C TYR A 118 2.33 -17.11 -2.27
N LYS A 119 2.23 -15.81 -2.60
CA LYS A 119 3.37 -14.89 -2.72
C LYS A 119 3.68 -14.15 -1.41
N GLU A 120 2.93 -14.39 -0.34
CA GLU A 120 3.04 -13.62 0.91
C GLU A 120 4.47 -13.59 1.47
N GLU A 121 5.13 -14.75 1.52
CA GLU A 121 6.52 -14.82 1.99
C GLU A 121 7.44 -13.94 1.14
N ALA A 122 7.30 -13.95 -0.19
CA ALA A 122 8.10 -13.12 -1.08
C ALA A 122 7.82 -11.62 -0.89
N TYR A 123 6.57 -11.22 -0.65
CA TYR A 123 6.21 -9.85 -0.29
C TYR A 123 6.92 -9.40 1.00
N PHE A 124 6.94 -10.25 2.03
CA PHE A 124 7.59 -9.91 3.30
C PHE A 124 9.11 -10.03 3.25
N ILE A 125 9.69 -10.81 2.33
CA ILE A 125 11.14 -10.78 2.13
C ILE A 125 11.53 -9.45 1.46
N LEU A 126 10.83 -9.05 0.40
CA LEU A 126 11.24 -7.90 -0.41
C LEU A 126 10.79 -6.54 0.16
N PHE A 127 9.56 -6.47 0.64
CA PHE A 127 8.88 -5.20 0.96
C PHE A 127 8.63 -4.98 2.45
N LYS A 128 9.08 -5.88 3.34
CA LYS A 128 8.83 -5.75 4.79
C LYS A 128 9.16 -4.38 5.34
N LYS A 129 10.31 -3.81 5.01
CA LYS A 129 10.66 -2.46 5.47
C LYS A 129 9.67 -1.40 4.99
N ALA A 130 9.20 -1.49 3.75
CA ALA A 130 8.22 -0.56 3.19
C ALA A 130 6.85 -0.73 3.86
N PHE A 131 6.42 -1.96 4.17
CA PHE A 131 5.22 -2.23 4.94
C PHE A 131 5.33 -1.74 6.38
N ASP A 132 6.43 -2.03 7.08
CA ASP A 132 6.64 -1.59 8.46
C ASP A 132 6.57 -0.05 8.55
N VAL A 133 7.25 0.67 7.66
CA VAL A 133 7.17 2.15 7.59
C VAL A 133 5.76 2.63 7.24
N PHE A 134 5.09 1.97 6.31
CA PHE A 134 3.73 2.35 5.90
C PHE A 134 2.72 2.18 7.04
N THR A 135 2.76 1.04 7.73
CA THR A 135 1.90 0.72 8.89
C THR A 135 2.18 1.65 10.06
N GLU A 136 3.44 1.95 10.37
CA GLU A 136 3.81 2.92 11.41
C GLU A 136 3.30 4.33 11.06
N LYS A 137 3.41 4.73 9.79
CA LYS A 137 2.98 6.06 9.33
C LYS A 137 1.47 6.20 9.31
N THR A 138 0.74 5.18 8.87
CA THR A 138 -0.70 5.29 8.58
C THR A 138 -1.59 4.72 9.67
N GLY A 139 -1.06 3.83 10.53
CA GLY A 139 -1.87 3.02 11.43
C GLY A 139 -2.66 1.92 10.73
N PHE A 140 -2.51 1.76 9.41
CA PHE A 140 -3.17 0.69 8.66
C PHE A 140 -2.55 -0.65 9.06
N SER A 141 -3.35 -1.71 9.05
CA SER A 141 -2.91 -3.03 9.51
C SER A 141 -2.88 -4.03 8.37
N TYR A 142 -1.77 -4.73 8.21
CA TYR A 142 -1.74 -5.90 7.34
C TYR A 142 -2.49 -7.05 7.99
N MET A 143 -3.31 -7.76 7.22
CA MET A 143 -3.95 -9.00 7.65
C MET A 143 -3.54 -10.15 6.72
N SER A 144 -2.92 -11.18 7.29
CA SER A 144 -2.80 -12.46 6.59
C SER A 144 -4.16 -13.17 6.61
N HIS A 145 -4.47 -13.84 5.51
CA HIS A 145 -5.67 -14.68 5.40
C HIS A 145 -5.43 -16.11 5.86
#